data_AF-A0A2V8ZXE7-F1
#
_entry.id   AF-A0A2V8ZXE7-F1
#
_cell.length_a   1.000
_cell.length_b   1.000
_cell.length_c   1.000
_cell.angle_alpha   90.00
_cell.angle_beta   90.00
_cell.angle_gamma   90.00
#
_symmetry.space_group_name_H-M   'P 1'
#
loop_
_entity.id
_entity.type
_entity.pdbx_description
1 polymer ?
#
loop_
_entity_poly.entity_id
_entity_poly.type
_entity_poly.pdbx_seq_one_letter_code
_entity_poly.pdbx_strand_id
1 'polypeptide(L)'
;MSHTWKSLRASFLRLAGVLRKPQRDAEFIAELESHLQLHIEDNLRAGMTPEAARRDALIKLGGIEQTKERYRDRRSLPVLEALLHDWRFGFRMLLKSPGSTGAVVIALALGIGASTAMFTVVRSVLLKPLPFKDPTHLIRLYEQSPDDKFPYNNVAGGIFKAWKNQSHGFSDLAIYSNGAEYNLSGASGQLPEKTRATERMAQ
;
A
#
# COMPACT_ATOMS: atom_id res chain seq x y z
N MET A 1 -12.03 8.58 13.34
CA MET A 1 -11.69 8.02 12.00
C MET A 1 -12.53 8.58 10.84
N SER A 2 -13.25 9.70 10.98
CA SER A 2 -14.15 10.25 9.93
C SER A 2 -13.58 11.47 9.16
N HIS A 3 -12.41 11.97 9.53
CA HIS A 3 -11.80 13.16 8.94
C HIS A 3 -11.02 12.88 7.64
N THR A 4 -10.46 11.67 7.49
CA THR A 4 -9.65 11.26 6.34
C THR A 4 -10.48 11.00 5.09
N TRP A 5 -11.74 10.60 5.25
CA TRP A 5 -12.63 10.30 4.11
C TRP A 5 -13.17 11.55 3.42
N LYS A 6 -13.41 12.62 4.19
CA LYS A 6 -13.87 13.91 3.65
C LYS A 6 -12.76 14.62 2.86
N SER A 7 -11.50 14.53 3.30
CA SER A 7 -10.36 15.08 2.56
C SER A 7 -10.09 14.29 1.26
N LEU A 8 -10.21 12.96 1.28
CA LEU A 8 -10.11 12.13 0.07
C LEU A 8 -11.18 12.46 -0.97
N ARG A 9 -12.44 12.62 -0.55
CA ARG A 9 -13.54 13.04 -1.45
C ARG A 9 -13.36 14.46 -1.99
N ALA A 10 -12.88 15.39 -1.16
CA ALA A 10 -12.58 16.74 -1.59
C ALA A 10 -11.42 16.80 -2.60
N SER A 11 -10.38 15.97 -2.41
CA SER A 11 -9.28 15.82 -3.36
C SER A 11 -9.72 15.19 -4.68
N PHE A 12 -10.65 14.22 -4.64
CA PHE A 12 -11.18 13.57 -5.83
C PHE A 12 -12.09 14.49 -6.66
N LEU A 13 -12.97 15.28 -6.01
CA LEU A 13 -13.80 16.27 -6.70
C LEU A 13 -12.96 17.43 -7.28
N ARG A 14 -11.82 17.75 -6.65
CA ARG A 14 -10.83 18.70 -7.18
C ARG A 14 -10.06 18.14 -8.38
N LEU A 15 -9.77 16.84 -8.40
CA LEU A 15 -9.16 16.14 -9.53
C LEU A 15 -10.06 16.18 -10.79
N ALA A 16 -11.38 16.04 -10.62
CA ALA A 16 -12.34 16.11 -11.73
C ALA A 16 -12.50 17.53 -12.32
N GLY A 17 -12.20 18.59 -11.55
CA GLY A 17 -12.29 19.98 -11.99
C GLY A 17 -11.16 20.43 -12.95
N VAL A 18 -10.05 19.68 -13.00
CA VAL A 18 -8.87 20.00 -13.82
C VAL A 18 -9.12 19.82 -15.33
N LEU A 19 -10.17 19.08 -15.70
CA LEU A 19 -10.52 18.82 -17.10
C LEU A 19 -11.38 19.93 -17.76
N ARG A 20 -11.84 20.95 -17.01
CA ARG A 20 -12.61 22.11 -17.54
C ARG A 20 -11.78 23.40 -17.52
N LYS A 21 -10.62 23.39 -18.18
CA LYS A 21 -9.77 24.58 -18.37
C LYS A 21 -10.16 25.49 -19.56
N PRO A 22 -10.51 24.97 -20.76
CA PRO A 22 -10.68 25.85 -21.93
C PRO A 22 -11.93 26.75 -21.88
N GLN A 23 -12.98 26.36 -21.14
CA GLN A 23 -14.21 27.18 -21.04
C GLN A 23 -14.02 28.45 -20.20
N ARG A 24 -13.16 28.42 -19.17
CA ARG A 24 -12.97 29.56 -18.25
C ARG A 24 -12.07 30.65 -18.83
N ASP A 25 -11.12 30.28 -19.68
CA ASP A 25 -10.28 31.28 -20.37
C ASP A 25 -11.10 32.05 -21.42
N ALA A 26 -12.06 31.42 -22.09
CA ALA A 26 -12.95 32.08 -23.04
C ALA A 26 -13.91 33.08 -22.35
N GLU A 27 -14.50 32.69 -21.22
CA GLU A 27 -15.40 33.54 -20.43
C GLU A 27 -14.66 34.78 -19.87
N PHE A 28 -13.38 34.61 -19.52
CA PHE A 28 -12.51 35.68 -19.05
C PHE A 28 -12.15 36.68 -20.15
N ILE A 29 -11.84 36.20 -21.37
CA ILE A 29 -11.56 37.07 -22.52
C ILE A 29 -12.80 37.91 -22.86
N ALA A 30 -13.99 37.31 -22.82
CA ALA A 30 -15.25 38.02 -23.05
C ALA A 30 -15.53 39.08 -21.97
N GLU A 31 -15.26 38.77 -20.71
CA GLU A 31 -15.36 39.73 -19.61
C GLU A 31 -14.38 40.89 -19.80
N LEU A 32 -13.15 40.62 -20.22
CA LEU A 32 -12.11 41.63 -20.46
C LEU A 32 -12.51 42.63 -21.55
N GLU A 33 -13.04 42.10 -22.65
CA GLU A 33 -13.48 42.88 -23.80
C GLU A 33 -14.66 43.79 -23.42
N SER A 34 -15.60 43.29 -22.61
CA SER A 34 -16.72 44.09 -22.11
C SER A 34 -16.26 45.26 -21.23
N HIS A 35 -15.26 45.03 -20.38
CA HIS A 35 -14.74 46.06 -19.47
C HIS A 35 -13.95 47.13 -20.23
N LEU A 36 -13.22 46.74 -21.27
CA LEU A 36 -12.50 47.66 -22.15
C LEU A 36 -13.48 48.59 -22.88
N GLN A 37 -14.59 48.05 -23.41
CA GLN A 37 -15.61 48.84 -24.11
C GLN A 37 -16.26 49.88 -23.19
N LEU A 38 -16.61 49.49 -21.96
CA LEU A 38 -17.19 50.41 -20.96
C LEU A 38 -16.26 51.60 -20.67
N HIS A 39 -14.96 51.36 -20.45
CA HIS A 39 -13.99 52.45 -20.20
C HIS A 39 -13.83 53.38 -21.40
N ILE A 40 -13.90 52.85 -22.62
CA ILE A 40 -13.83 53.67 -23.84
C ILE A 40 -15.07 54.57 -23.92
N GLU A 41 -16.27 54.03 -23.71
CA GLU A 41 -17.51 54.81 -23.77
C GLU A 41 -17.61 55.88 -22.68
N ASP A 42 -17.20 55.57 -21.45
CA ASP A 42 -17.19 56.55 -20.35
C ASP A 42 -16.19 57.68 -20.62
N ASN A 43 -15.01 57.36 -21.16
CA ASN A 43 -14.00 58.37 -21.52
C ASN A 43 -14.46 59.22 -22.72
N LEU A 44 -15.17 58.64 -23.68
CA LEU A 44 -15.82 59.40 -24.77
C LEU A 44 -16.91 60.33 -24.22
N ARG A 45 -17.74 59.86 -23.28
CA ARG A 45 -18.75 60.70 -22.59
C ARG A 45 -18.12 61.82 -21.76
N ALA A 46 -16.92 61.59 -21.23
CA ALA A 46 -16.11 62.61 -20.55
C ALA A 46 -15.44 63.62 -21.50
N GLY A 47 -15.64 63.48 -22.82
CA GLY A 47 -15.15 64.43 -23.83
C GLY A 47 -13.75 64.12 -24.38
N MET A 48 -13.20 62.93 -24.13
CA MET A 48 -11.94 62.52 -24.75
C MET A 48 -12.11 62.18 -26.22
N THR A 49 -11.03 62.34 -27.00
CA THR A 49 -10.98 61.82 -28.36
C THR A 49 -10.93 60.29 -28.36
N PRO A 50 -11.43 59.62 -29.43
CA PRO A 50 -11.48 58.16 -29.50
C PRO A 50 -10.14 57.46 -29.25
N GLU A 51 -9.05 58.03 -29.77
CA GLU A 51 -7.70 57.50 -29.62
C GLU A 51 -7.20 57.65 -28.17
N ALA A 52 -7.51 58.77 -27.52
CA ALA A 52 -7.13 59.03 -26.14
C ALA A 52 -7.94 58.16 -25.17
N ALA A 53 -9.24 58.00 -25.40
CA ALA A 53 -10.13 57.13 -24.63
C ALA A 53 -9.68 55.67 -24.67
N ARG A 54 -9.31 55.17 -25.86
CA ARG A 54 -8.78 53.82 -26.05
C ARG A 54 -7.44 53.61 -25.36
N ARG A 55 -6.54 54.60 -25.44
CA ARG A 55 -5.24 54.54 -24.75
C ARG A 55 -5.42 54.49 -23.23
N ASP A 56 -6.28 55.33 -22.68
CA ASP A 56 -6.57 55.37 -21.24
C ASP A 56 -7.21 54.07 -20.73
N ALA A 57 -8.18 53.52 -21.48
CA ALA A 57 -8.83 52.26 -21.17
C ALA A 57 -7.84 51.07 -21.15
N LEU A 58 -6.90 51.02 -22.11
CA LEU A 58 -5.86 49.98 -22.16
C LEU A 58 -4.89 50.08 -20.97
N ILE A 59 -4.53 51.30 -20.55
CA ILE A 59 -3.65 51.52 -19.39
C ILE A 59 -4.32 51.07 -18.09
N LYS A 60 -5.61 51.40 -17.90
CA LYS A 60 -6.39 50.96 -16.74
C LYS A 60 -6.58 49.44 -16.71
N LEU A 61 -6.85 48.81 -17.86
CA LEU A 61 -7.03 47.36 -17.97
C LEU A 61 -5.76 46.58 -17.64
N GLY A 62 -4.59 47.07 -18.09
CA GLY A 62 -3.29 46.44 -17.80
C GLY A 62 -2.98 46.32 -16.30
N GLY A 63 -3.47 47.24 -15.46
CA GLY A 63 -3.35 47.16 -14.00
C GLY A 63 -4.30 46.14 -13.36
N ILE A 64 -5.48 45.92 -13.97
CA ILE A 64 -6.48 44.95 -13.52
C ILE A 64 -5.99 43.53 -13.80
N GLU A 65 -5.36 43.27 -14.95
CA GLU A 65 -4.83 41.94 -15.29
C GLU A 65 -3.72 41.47 -14.36
N GLN A 66 -2.76 42.34 -13.98
CA GLN A 66 -1.75 41.98 -12.98
C GLN A 66 -2.37 41.63 -11.61
N THR A 67 -3.48 42.27 -11.26
CA THR A 67 -4.18 42.01 -10.00
C THR A 67 -4.97 40.69 -10.06
N LYS A 68 -5.53 40.36 -11.23
CA LYS A 68 -6.23 39.10 -11.53
C LYS A 68 -5.25 37.91 -11.58
N GLU A 69 -4.08 38.05 -12.19
CA GLU A 69 -3.01 37.02 -12.17
C GLU A 69 -2.56 36.69 -10.74
N ARG A 70 -2.30 37.72 -9.91
CA ARG A 70 -1.94 37.52 -8.49
C ARG A 70 -3.02 36.80 -7.68
N TYR A 71 -4.29 36.94 -8.05
CA TYR A 71 -5.41 36.20 -7.42
C TYR A 71 -5.63 34.81 -8.03
N ARG A 72 -5.36 34.62 -9.32
CA ARG A 72 -5.45 33.35 -10.06
C ARG A 72 -4.40 32.34 -9.57
N ASP A 73 -3.23 32.83 -9.17
CA ASP A 73 -2.15 32.03 -8.56
C ASP A 73 -2.53 31.47 -7.17
N ARG A 74 -3.41 32.14 -6.44
CA ARG A 74 -3.87 31.68 -5.11
C ARG A 74 -5.01 30.64 -5.17
N ARG A 75 -5.70 30.49 -6.30
CA ARG A 75 -6.93 29.67 -6.40
C ARG A 75 -6.89 28.54 -7.42
N SER A 76 -5.94 28.55 -8.36
CA SER A 76 -5.65 27.37 -9.18
C SER A 76 -4.97 26.29 -8.33
N LEU A 77 -4.98 25.03 -8.76
CA LEU A 77 -4.27 23.92 -8.10
C LEU A 77 -2.96 23.70 -8.86
N PRO A 78 -2.00 24.66 -8.84
CA PRO A 78 -0.90 24.71 -9.81
C PRO A 78 0.02 23.50 -9.63
N VAL A 79 0.11 23.00 -8.39
CA VAL A 79 0.90 21.83 -8.01
C VAL A 79 0.39 20.56 -8.70
N LEU A 80 -0.92 20.37 -8.83
CA LEU A 80 -1.47 19.16 -9.46
C LEU A 80 -1.27 19.15 -10.97
N GLU A 81 -1.43 20.30 -11.62
CA GLU A 81 -1.16 20.45 -13.05
C GLU A 81 0.35 20.32 -13.35
N ALA A 82 1.20 20.91 -12.53
CA ALA A 82 2.65 20.76 -12.62
C ALA A 82 3.07 19.29 -12.44
N LEU A 83 2.56 18.62 -11.39
CA LEU A 83 2.82 17.19 -11.18
C LEU A 83 2.36 16.34 -12.37
N LEU A 84 1.14 16.55 -12.89
CA LEU A 84 0.67 15.80 -14.07
C LEU A 84 1.54 16.06 -15.31
N HIS A 85 2.01 17.28 -15.48
CA HIS A 85 2.92 17.63 -16.56
C HIS A 85 4.26 16.89 -16.41
N ASP A 86 4.84 16.93 -15.21
CA ASP A 86 6.10 16.26 -14.88
C ASP A 86 6.00 14.74 -15.01
N TRP A 87 4.89 14.14 -14.57
CA TRP A 87 4.62 12.71 -14.72
C TRP A 87 4.54 12.30 -16.19
N ARG A 88 3.80 13.06 -17.02
CA ARG A 88 3.69 12.78 -18.45
C ARG A 88 5.01 12.97 -19.18
N PHE A 89 5.77 14.00 -18.79
CA PHE A 89 7.08 14.26 -19.33
C PHE A 89 8.08 13.16 -18.95
N GLY A 90 8.14 12.78 -17.67
CA GLY A 90 8.97 11.69 -17.15
C GLY A 90 8.65 10.35 -17.83
N PHE A 91 7.37 10.02 -17.98
CA PHE A 91 6.97 8.79 -18.69
C PHE A 91 7.41 8.79 -20.16
N ARG A 92 7.26 9.92 -20.86
CA ARG A 92 7.75 10.07 -22.24
C ARG A 92 9.28 9.94 -22.31
N MET A 93 10.00 10.44 -21.30
CA MET A 93 11.45 10.31 -21.21
C MET A 93 11.87 8.84 -21.03
N LEU A 94 11.17 8.09 -20.18
CA LEU A 94 11.40 6.65 -19.97
C LEU A 94 11.22 5.84 -21.27
N LEU A 95 10.20 6.19 -22.08
CA LEU A 95 9.96 5.57 -23.39
C LEU A 95 11.03 5.95 -24.44
N LYS A 96 11.63 7.13 -24.32
CA LYS A 96 12.67 7.61 -25.24
C LYS A 96 14.03 6.96 -24.98
N SER A 97 14.27 6.46 -23.77
CA SER A 97 15.49 5.75 -23.38
C SER A 97 15.22 4.29 -22.95
N PRO A 98 14.79 3.41 -23.87
CA PRO A 98 14.34 2.07 -23.52
C PRO A 98 15.42 1.17 -22.90
N GLY A 99 16.69 1.37 -23.25
CA GLY A 99 17.80 0.56 -22.71
C GLY A 99 18.03 0.77 -21.21
N SER A 100 18.15 2.02 -20.77
CA SER A 100 18.34 2.35 -19.35
C SER A 100 17.09 2.06 -18.53
N THR A 101 15.90 2.40 -19.06
CA THR A 101 14.62 2.08 -18.42
C THR A 101 14.46 0.58 -18.23
N GLY A 102 14.79 -0.22 -19.24
CA GLY A 102 14.71 -1.68 -19.18
C GLY A 102 15.60 -2.27 -18.07
N ALA A 103 16.85 -1.81 -17.96
CA ALA A 103 17.76 -2.25 -16.90
C ALA A 103 17.20 -1.96 -15.49
N VAL A 104 16.65 -0.76 -15.28
CA VAL A 104 16.03 -0.37 -14.00
C VAL A 104 14.77 -1.21 -13.71
N VAL A 105 13.93 -1.44 -14.71
CA VAL A 105 12.71 -2.26 -14.58
C VAL A 105 13.07 -3.70 -14.20
N ILE A 106 14.09 -4.29 -14.84
CA ILE A 106 14.57 -5.64 -14.53
C ILE A 106 15.10 -5.70 -13.10
N ALA A 107 15.93 -4.74 -12.68
CA ALA A 107 16.46 -4.70 -11.32
C ALA A 107 15.35 -4.60 -10.27
N LEU A 108 14.34 -3.76 -10.50
CA LEU A 108 13.17 -3.64 -9.64
C LEU A 108 12.36 -4.93 -9.59
N ALA A 109 12.09 -5.54 -10.75
CA ALA A 109 11.35 -6.80 -10.84
C ALA A 109 12.06 -7.93 -10.09
N LEU A 110 13.39 -8.02 -10.22
CA LEU A 110 14.19 -9.00 -9.49
C LEU A 110 14.17 -8.76 -7.97
N GLY A 111 14.32 -7.51 -7.52
CA GLY A 111 14.29 -7.19 -6.08
C GLY A 111 12.94 -7.52 -5.43
N ILE A 112 11.84 -7.13 -6.09
CA ILE A 112 10.48 -7.41 -5.63
C ILE A 112 10.19 -8.92 -5.67
N GLY A 113 10.56 -9.57 -6.78
CA GLY A 113 10.36 -11.01 -6.98
C GLY A 113 11.15 -11.86 -5.99
N ALA A 114 12.42 -11.53 -5.75
CA ALA A 114 13.27 -12.23 -4.79
C ALA A 114 12.72 -12.10 -3.36
N SER A 115 12.33 -10.88 -2.95
CA SER A 115 11.74 -10.65 -1.63
C SER A 115 10.43 -11.44 -1.46
N THR A 116 9.57 -11.41 -2.47
CA THR A 116 8.29 -12.15 -2.48
C THR A 116 8.49 -13.66 -2.46
N ALA A 117 9.45 -14.17 -3.24
CA ALA A 117 9.79 -15.58 -3.29
C ALA A 117 10.34 -16.07 -1.95
N MET A 118 11.24 -15.31 -1.31
CA MET A 118 11.76 -15.63 0.02
C MET A 118 10.62 -15.73 1.04
N PHE A 119 9.74 -14.74 1.10
CA PHE A 119 8.57 -14.78 2.00
C PHE A 119 7.64 -15.96 1.68
N THR A 120 7.44 -16.28 0.40
CA THR A 120 6.61 -17.40 -0.03
C THR A 120 7.21 -18.73 0.41
N VAL A 121 8.51 -18.93 0.23
CA VAL A 121 9.24 -20.13 0.67
C VAL A 121 9.20 -20.25 2.19
N VAL A 122 9.52 -19.18 2.92
CA VAL A 122 9.42 -19.15 4.39
C VAL A 122 8.02 -19.54 4.83
N ARG A 123 6.98 -18.94 4.23
CA ARG A 123 5.59 -19.25 4.57
C ARG A 123 5.19 -20.68 4.22
N SER A 124 5.71 -21.25 3.14
CA SER A 124 5.28 -22.57 2.65
C SER A 124 6.07 -23.73 3.27
N VAL A 125 7.34 -23.50 3.60
CA VAL A 125 8.26 -24.51 4.11
C VAL A 125 8.38 -24.42 5.63
N LEU A 126 8.64 -23.23 6.18
CA LEU A 126 8.79 -23.05 7.63
C LEU A 126 7.45 -22.93 8.34
N LEU A 127 6.48 -22.25 7.71
CA LEU A 127 5.15 -22.01 8.28
C LEU A 127 4.05 -22.82 7.56
N LYS A 128 4.39 -24.02 7.06
CA LYS A 128 3.40 -24.92 6.48
C LYS A 128 2.19 -24.97 7.42
N PRO A 129 0.98 -24.53 7.02
CA PRO A 129 -0.18 -24.62 7.89
C PRO A 129 -0.30 -26.09 8.25
N LEU A 130 -0.12 -26.41 9.52
CA LEU A 130 -0.11 -27.80 9.95
C LEU A 130 -1.43 -28.41 9.42
N PRO A 131 -1.43 -29.61 8.81
CA PRO A 131 -2.59 -30.20 8.15
C PRO A 131 -3.63 -30.70 9.17
N PHE A 132 -3.96 -29.88 10.15
CA PHE A 132 -5.04 -30.10 11.09
C PHE A 132 -6.22 -29.27 10.60
N LYS A 133 -7.39 -29.91 10.62
CA LYS A 133 -8.67 -29.37 10.17
C LYS A 133 -9.02 -28.05 10.88
N ASP A 134 -8.46 -27.84 12.08
CA ASP A 134 -8.61 -26.63 12.88
C ASP A 134 -7.31 -26.28 13.64
N PRO A 135 -6.42 -25.44 13.08
CA PRO A 135 -5.16 -25.08 13.72
C PRO A 135 -5.32 -24.19 14.96
N THR A 136 -6.50 -23.61 15.19
CA THR A 136 -6.75 -22.75 16.35
C THR A 136 -7.02 -23.52 17.65
N HIS A 137 -7.32 -24.82 17.54
CA HIS A 137 -7.57 -25.71 18.67
C HIS A 137 -6.35 -26.59 19.03
N LEU A 138 -5.17 -26.31 18.46
CA LEU A 138 -3.94 -27.01 18.77
C LEU A 138 -3.25 -26.41 19.99
N ILE A 139 -3.01 -27.26 21.00
CA ILE A 139 -2.27 -26.89 22.21
C ILE A 139 -1.06 -27.80 22.32
N ARG A 140 0.11 -27.23 22.65
CA ARG A 140 1.34 -27.99 22.90
C ARG A 140 1.51 -28.22 24.39
N LEU A 141 1.56 -29.49 24.79
CA LEU A 141 1.87 -29.92 26.15
C LEU A 141 3.37 -30.24 26.27
N TYR A 142 3.99 -29.84 27.37
CA TYR A 142 5.40 -30.09 27.66
C TYR A 142 5.60 -30.28 29.16
N GLU A 143 6.61 -31.05 29.54
CA GLU A 143 7.05 -31.11 30.93
C GLU A 143 7.92 -29.90 31.23
N GLN A 144 7.70 -29.26 32.39
CA GLN A 144 8.55 -28.17 32.83
C GLN A 144 9.91 -28.71 33.27
N SER A 145 10.99 -28.15 32.72
CA SER A 145 12.35 -28.46 33.16
C SER A 145 12.76 -27.53 34.31
N PRO A 146 13.53 -28.02 35.29
CA PRO A 146 14.15 -27.17 36.31
C PRO A 146 15.27 -26.25 35.78
N ASP A 147 15.73 -26.44 34.52
CA ASP A 147 16.79 -25.63 33.92
C ASP A 147 16.20 -24.40 33.19
N ASP A 148 16.55 -23.20 33.64
CA ASP A 148 16.13 -21.93 33.06
C ASP A 148 16.53 -21.77 31.59
N LYS A 149 17.59 -22.46 31.14
CA LYS A 149 18.06 -22.39 29.74
C LYS A 149 17.21 -23.21 28.78
N PHE A 150 16.54 -24.26 29.28
CA PHE A 150 15.70 -25.15 28.50
C PHE A 150 14.43 -25.48 29.29
N PRO A 151 13.46 -24.56 29.38
CA PRO A 151 12.33 -24.65 30.31
C PRO A 151 11.35 -25.79 30.01
N TYR A 152 11.54 -26.52 28.91
CA TYR A 152 10.63 -27.57 28.44
C TYR A 152 11.40 -28.85 28.10
N ASN A 153 10.98 -29.96 28.73
CA ASN A 153 11.48 -31.30 28.43
C ASN A 153 10.56 -32.03 27.44
N ASN A 154 11.16 -32.93 26.64
CA ASN A 154 10.40 -33.88 25.84
C ASN A 154 9.68 -34.86 26.78
N VAL A 155 8.39 -35.06 26.57
CA VAL A 155 7.56 -35.96 27.39
C VAL A 155 8.01 -37.40 27.17
N ALA A 156 8.37 -38.10 28.24
CA ALA A 156 8.72 -39.51 28.17
C ALA A 156 7.49 -40.36 27.80
N GLY A 157 7.68 -41.44 27.04
CA GLY A 157 6.56 -42.28 26.56
C GLY A 157 5.65 -42.83 27.67
N GLY A 158 6.20 -43.13 28.84
CA GLY A 158 5.43 -43.54 30.02
C GLY A 158 4.52 -42.44 30.57
N ILE A 159 5.00 -41.20 30.60
CA ILE A 159 4.22 -40.04 31.04
C ILE A 159 3.13 -39.71 30.02
N PHE A 160 3.44 -39.78 28.72
CA PHE A 160 2.41 -39.64 27.69
C PHE A 160 1.28 -40.66 27.83
N LYS A 161 1.60 -41.93 28.10
CA LYS A 161 0.58 -42.97 28.32
C LYS A 161 -0.29 -42.64 29.54
N ALA A 162 0.31 -42.13 30.61
CA ALA A 162 -0.43 -41.69 31.79
C ALA A 162 -1.35 -40.50 31.48
N TRP A 163 -0.85 -39.49 30.76
CA TRP A 163 -1.64 -38.33 30.33
C TRP A 163 -2.79 -38.73 29.41
N LYS A 164 -2.55 -39.60 28.42
CA LYS A 164 -3.59 -40.08 27.50
C LYS A 164 -4.71 -40.82 28.23
N ASN A 165 -4.39 -41.56 29.30
CA ASN A 165 -5.39 -42.28 30.09
C ASN A 165 -6.16 -41.38 31.08
N GLN A 166 -5.57 -40.28 31.53
CA GLN A 166 -6.17 -39.40 32.54
C GLN A 166 -6.88 -38.17 31.93
N SER A 167 -6.49 -37.75 30.72
CA SER A 167 -7.01 -36.55 30.08
C SER A 167 -8.31 -36.83 29.33
N HIS A 168 -9.41 -36.18 29.73
CA HIS A 168 -10.73 -36.34 29.11
C HIS A 168 -11.22 -35.09 28.34
N GLY A 169 -10.48 -33.98 28.43
CA GLY A 169 -10.85 -32.70 27.80
C GLY A 169 -10.32 -32.49 26.38
N PHE A 170 -9.50 -33.40 25.86
CA PHE A 170 -8.92 -33.30 24.52
C PHE A 170 -9.53 -34.35 23.60
N SER A 171 -9.80 -33.98 22.35
CA SER A 171 -10.34 -34.91 21.35
C SER A 171 -9.33 -36.00 20.95
N ASP A 172 -8.03 -35.68 20.94
CA ASP A 172 -6.95 -36.64 20.71
C ASP A 172 -5.63 -36.12 21.30
N LEU A 173 -4.72 -37.02 21.63
CA LEU A 173 -3.36 -36.72 22.07
C LEU A 173 -2.35 -37.53 21.26
N ALA A 174 -1.35 -36.83 20.72
CA ALA A 174 -0.21 -37.40 20.01
C ALA A 174 1.11 -36.83 20.53
N ILE A 175 2.18 -37.63 20.48
CA ILE A 175 3.55 -37.14 20.66
C ILE A 175 4.13 -36.88 19.26
N TYR A 176 4.69 -35.70 19.07
CA TYR A 176 5.47 -35.36 17.89
C TYR A 176 6.87 -34.91 18.32
N SER A 177 7.89 -35.44 17.66
CA SER A 177 9.29 -35.04 17.88
C SER A 177 9.96 -34.73 16.55
N ASN A 178 10.67 -33.60 16.50
CA ASN A 178 11.58 -33.28 15.41
C ASN A 178 12.87 -34.09 15.57
N GLY A 179 12.84 -35.34 15.09
CA GLY A 179 14.05 -36.15 14.88
C GLY A 179 14.44 -37.10 16.01
N ALA A 180 13.63 -37.31 17.05
CA ALA A 180 13.93 -38.34 18.06
C ALA A 180 13.42 -39.73 17.63
N GLU A 181 14.29 -40.73 17.77
CA GLU A 181 13.93 -42.15 17.73
C GLU A 181 13.23 -42.52 19.04
N TYR A 182 12.10 -43.22 18.97
CA TYR A 182 11.43 -43.74 20.17
C TYR A 182 11.83 -45.18 20.42
N ASN A 183 12.15 -45.48 21.67
CA ASN A 183 12.40 -46.82 22.17
C ASN A 183 11.05 -47.43 22.60
N LEU A 184 10.50 -48.35 21.81
CA LEU A 184 9.32 -49.13 22.18
C LEU A 184 9.79 -50.45 22.80
N SER A 185 9.59 -50.65 24.11
CA SER A 185 9.77 -51.96 24.73
C SER A 185 8.44 -52.72 24.72
N GLY A 186 8.45 -53.91 24.11
CA GLY A 186 7.38 -54.89 24.24
C GLY A 186 7.31 -55.44 25.66
N ALA A 187 6.14 -55.94 26.07
CA ALA A 187 5.85 -56.42 27.43
C ALA A 187 6.62 -57.70 27.86
N SER A 188 7.70 -58.07 27.17
CA SER A 188 8.36 -59.38 27.27
C SER A 188 9.89 -59.31 27.41
N GLY A 189 10.43 -58.22 27.99
CA GLY A 189 11.86 -58.14 28.32
C GLY A 189 12.81 -58.09 27.11
N GLN A 190 12.29 -57.80 25.91
CA GLN A 190 13.10 -57.54 24.73
C GLN A 190 13.67 -56.12 24.76
N LEU A 191 14.90 -55.97 24.24
CA LEU A 191 15.56 -54.68 24.07
C LEU A 191 14.65 -53.74 23.25
N PRO A 192 14.54 -52.46 23.62
CA PRO A 192 13.62 -51.55 22.96
C PRO A 192 13.94 -51.41 21.48
N GLU A 193 12.93 -51.60 20.64
CA GLU A 193 13.05 -51.38 19.20
C GLU A 193 12.95 -49.88 18.93
N LYS A 194 13.95 -49.37 18.20
CA LYS A 194 14.00 -47.97 17.76
C LYS A 194 13.12 -47.81 16.53
N THR A 195 11.97 -47.19 16.71
CA THR A 195 11.06 -46.91 15.59
C THR A 195 11.01 -45.42 15.29
N ARG A 196 10.99 -45.09 13.99
CA ARG A 196 10.83 -43.71 13.51
C ARG A 196 9.34 -43.40 13.50
N ALA A 197 8.91 -42.34 14.18
CA ALA A 197 7.50 -41.98 14.32
C ALA A 197 6.77 -41.67 13.00
N THR A 198 7.49 -41.60 11.87
CA THR A 198 6.93 -41.29 10.55
C THR A 198 6.15 -42.42 9.88
N GLU A 199 6.20 -43.67 10.37
CA GLU A 199 5.58 -44.81 9.67
C GLU A 199 4.10 -45.07 9.97
N ARG A 200 3.48 -44.40 10.96
CA ARG A 200 2.11 -44.73 11.40
C ARG A 200 1.04 -43.67 11.19
N MET A 201 1.35 -42.52 10.59
CA MET A 201 0.36 -41.46 10.36
C MET A 201 -0.44 -41.60 9.05
N ALA A 202 -0.26 -42.71 8.30
CA ALA A 202 -0.89 -42.93 7.00
C ALA A 202 -1.93 -44.09 6.98
N GLN A 203 -2.51 -44.44 8.12
CA GLN A 203 -3.71 -45.30 8.19
C GLN A 203 -4.74 -44.69 9.13
#